data_AF-D2EGJ0-F1
#
_entry.id   AF-D2EGJ0-F1
#
_cell.length_a   1.000
_cell.length_b   1.000
_cell.length_c   1.000
_cell.angle_alpha   90.00
_cell.angle_beta   90.00
_cell.angle_gamma   90.00
#
_symmetry.space_group_name_H-M   'P 1'
#
loop_
_entity.id
_entity.type
_entity.pdbx_description
1 polymer ?
#
loop_
_entity_poly.entity_id
_entity_poly.type
_entity_poly.pdbx_seq_one_letter_code
_entity_poly.pdbx_strand_id
1 'polypeptide(L)'
;MGGILFPSVPNLVTVDNYSNRLNMLIQTKVIYPYNFSNLKKEFKSLYSESVRSFLYGCPDAALSLAVRCLEQGLKHYMNGNNIKEIHYNDKNNRKRIIKLSYARLFDLIQCDENPVKDKEILQYLKSLRNYTHEDKLVEDFHALEAIRHVTDVLNELFSFKTLTITIEQCRLCGQKHSININSDEYFIGNRVMLTCPNRSDYFNNLGEFIVDL
;
A
#
# COMPACT_ATOMS: atom_id res chain seq x y z
N MET A 1 49.39 13.87 -12.44
CA MET A 1 48.42 13.99 -11.33
C MET A 1 47.03 14.03 -11.94
N GLY A 2 46.36 12.88 -12.03
CA GLY A 2 45.01 12.77 -12.56
C GLY A 2 43.99 12.91 -11.43
N GLY A 3 43.21 13.99 -11.45
CA GLY A 3 42.12 14.18 -10.50
C GLY A 3 40.96 13.25 -10.84
N ILE A 4 40.59 12.40 -9.89
CA ILE A 4 39.38 11.58 -9.97
C ILE A 4 38.20 12.53 -9.76
N LEU A 5 37.45 12.81 -10.83
CA LEU A 5 36.15 13.47 -10.75
C LEU A 5 35.17 12.46 -10.15
N PHE A 6 34.82 12.65 -8.87
CA PHE A 6 33.68 11.95 -8.29
C PHE A 6 32.40 12.44 -8.99
N PRO A 7 31.55 11.55 -9.52
CA PRO A 7 30.24 11.96 -10.01
C PRO A 7 29.45 12.56 -8.85
N SER A 8 28.80 13.69 -9.10
CA SER A 8 27.90 14.36 -8.15
C SER A 8 26.91 13.35 -7.56
N VAL A 9 26.91 13.22 -6.24
CA VAL A 9 25.97 12.36 -5.51
C VAL A 9 24.54 12.77 -5.89
N PRO A 10 23.70 11.87 -6.44
CA PRO A 10 22.34 12.21 -6.78
C PRO A 10 21.55 12.48 -5.49
N ASN A 11 20.93 13.66 -5.44
CA ASN A 11 19.82 14.05 -4.57
C ASN A 11 19.93 13.65 -3.08
N LEU A 12 20.62 14.49 -2.30
CA LEU A 12 20.40 14.56 -0.86
C LEU A 12 18.89 14.66 -0.56
N VAL A 13 18.41 13.89 0.40
CA VAL A 13 17.03 13.98 0.92
C VAL A 13 16.84 15.37 1.50
N THR A 14 16.21 16.26 0.74
CA THR A 14 15.74 17.56 1.24
C THR A 14 14.34 17.38 1.82
N VAL A 15 13.99 18.21 2.81
CA VAL A 15 12.62 18.25 3.37
C VAL A 15 11.59 18.49 2.26
N ASP A 16 11.95 19.30 1.26
CA ASP A 16 11.12 19.58 0.09
C ASP A 16 10.75 18.32 -0.71
N ASN A 17 11.69 17.38 -0.84
CA ASN A 17 11.47 16.13 -1.56
C ASN A 17 10.53 15.17 -0.81
N TYR A 18 10.56 15.16 0.54
CA TYR A 18 9.61 14.39 1.33
C TYR A 18 8.19 14.94 1.18
N SER A 19 8.01 16.25 1.35
CA SER A 19 6.71 16.90 1.24
C SER A 19 6.10 16.72 -0.15
N ASN A 20 6.91 16.80 -1.21
CA ASN A 20 6.46 16.55 -2.57
C ASN A 20 5.93 15.11 -2.74
N ARG A 21 6.66 14.10 -2.25
CA ARG A 21 6.23 12.70 -2.33
C ARG A 21 4.99 12.40 -1.49
N LEU A 22 4.87 13.01 -0.31
CA LEU A 22 3.66 12.92 0.50
C LEU A 22 2.46 13.52 -0.25
N ASN A 23 2.64 14.70 -0.87
CA ASN A 23 1.59 15.32 -1.68
C ASN A 23 1.20 14.45 -2.86
N MET A 24 2.14 13.72 -3.48
CA MET A 24 1.83 12.77 -4.55
C MET A 24 0.89 11.65 -4.05
N LEU A 25 1.15 11.06 -2.87
CA LEU A 25 0.28 10.03 -2.27
C LEU A 25 -1.12 10.56 -1.95
N ILE A 26 -1.20 11.79 -1.44
CA ILE A 26 -2.46 12.47 -1.11
C ILE A 26 -3.26 12.74 -2.39
N GLN A 27 -2.61 13.28 -3.43
CA GLN A 27 -3.24 13.64 -4.70
C GLN A 27 -3.77 12.40 -5.43
N THR A 28 -3.04 11.28 -5.39
CA THR A 28 -3.48 10.01 -5.98
C THR A 28 -4.43 9.22 -5.08
N LYS A 29 -4.73 9.71 -3.87
CA LYS A 29 -5.64 9.09 -2.90
C LYS A 29 -5.35 7.62 -2.64
N VAL A 30 -4.09 7.27 -2.35
CA VAL A 30 -3.71 5.88 -2.03
C VAL A 30 -4.39 5.42 -0.73
N ILE A 31 -5.45 4.60 -0.84
CA ILE A 31 -6.29 4.14 0.28
C ILE A 31 -5.51 3.20 1.22
N TYR A 32 -5.26 3.52 2.48
CA TYR A 32 -4.50 2.62 3.35
C TYR A 32 -5.19 1.23 3.50
N PRO A 33 -4.49 0.10 3.29
CA PRO A 33 -5.07 -1.25 3.31
C PRO A 33 -5.33 -1.74 4.75
N TYR A 34 -6.32 -1.14 5.41
CA TYR A 34 -6.56 -1.25 6.86
C TYR A 34 -6.73 -2.69 7.34
N ASN A 35 -7.66 -3.45 6.75
CA ASN A 35 -7.94 -4.82 7.18
C ASN A 35 -6.73 -5.72 6.98
N PHE A 36 -6.04 -5.62 5.83
CA PHE A 36 -4.80 -6.35 5.57
C PHE A 36 -3.74 -6.07 6.65
N SER A 37 -3.50 -4.79 6.97
CA SER A 37 -2.52 -4.38 7.97
C SER A 37 -2.84 -4.87 9.39
N ASN A 38 -4.11 -5.11 9.70
CA ASN A 38 -4.54 -5.63 11.01
C ASN A 38 -4.48 -7.14 11.13
N LEU A 39 -4.29 -7.88 10.04
CA LEU A 39 -4.17 -9.35 10.09
C LEU A 39 -2.90 -9.78 10.81
N LYS A 40 -1.79 -9.10 10.55
CA LYS A 40 -0.46 -9.44 11.08
C LYS A 40 0.42 -8.20 11.22
N LYS A 41 1.24 -8.15 12.28
CA LYS A 41 2.18 -7.04 12.51
C LYS A 41 3.20 -6.90 11.37
N GLU A 42 3.62 -8.03 10.81
CA GLU A 42 4.57 -8.08 9.70
C GLU A 42 4.00 -7.45 8.42
N PHE A 43 2.69 -7.59 8.18
CA PHE A 43 2.01 -7.00 7.03
C PHE A 43 1.99 -5.48 7.11
N LYS A 44 1.62 -4.96 8.29
CA LYS A 44 1.72 -3.53 8.58
C LYS A 44 3.15 -3.02 8.40
N SER A 45 4.15 -3.68 9.00
CA SER A 45 5.55 -3.23 8.90
C SER A 45 6.02 -3.16 7.46
N LEU A 46 5.75 -4.20 6.67
CA LEU A 46 6.17 -4.30 5.28
C LEU A 46 5.54 -3.22 4.40
N TYR A 47 4.24 -2.96 4.56
CA TYR A 47 3.55 -1.89 3.86
C TYR A 47 4.08 -0.51 4.28
N SER A 48 4.17 -0.24 5.59
CA SER A 48 4.65 1.04 6.11
C SER A 48 6.11 1.31 5.72
N GLU A 49 6.97 0.30 5.66
CA GLU A 49 8.35 0.42 5.18
C GLU A 49 8.41 0.72 3.68
N SER A 50 7.52 0.15 2.86
CA SER A 50 7.42 0.48 1.43
C SER A 50 7.09 1.97 1.23
N VAL A 51 6.06 2.46 1.91
CA VAL A 51 5.65 3.87 1.80
C VAL A 51 6.73 4.80 2.37
N ARG A 52 7.33 4.46 3.51
CA ARG A 52 8.45 5.25 4.07
C ARG A 52 9.64 5.29 3.12
N SER A 53 10.00 4.16 2.51
CA SER A 53 11.08 4.12 1.52
C SER A 53 10.81 5.05 0.35
N PHE A 54 9.57 5.10 -0.13
CA PHE A 54 9.17 6.07 -1.15
C PHE A 54 9.33 7.50 -0.64
N LEU A 55 8.74 7.84 0.50
CA LEU A 55 8.78 9.18 1.08
C LEU A 55 10.22 9.70 1.30
N TYR A 56 11.15 8.81 1.69
CA TYR A 56 12.57 9.15 1.90
C TYR A 56 13.42 9.10 0.62
N GLY A 57 12.83 8.88 -0.57
CA GLY A 57 13.54 8.91 -1.84
C GLY A 57 14.32 7.65 -2.19
N CYS A 58 13.83 6.49 -1.73
CA CYS A 58 14.35 5.16 -2.07
C CYS A 58 13.33 4.38 -2.92
N PRO A 59 13.06 4.79 -4.17
CA PRO A 59 12.00 4.21 -5.01
C PRO A 59 12.21 2.72 -5.32
N ASP A 60 13.45 2.25 -5.52
CA ASP A 60 13.73 0.82 -5.74
C ASP A 60 13.34 -0.04 -4.53
N ALA A 61 13.68 0.44 -3.33
CA ALA A 61 13.31 -0.23 -2.08
C ALA A 61 11.79 -0.20 -1.88
N ALA A 62 11.14 0.92 -2.18
CA ALA A 62 9.69 1.06 -2.09
C ALA A 62 8.96 0.05 -2.99
N LEU A 63 9.37 -0.05 -4.26
CA LEU A 63 8.82 -1.01 -5.23
C LEU A 63 9.00 -2.46 -4.74
N SER A 64 10.22 -2.82 -4.34
CA SER A 64 10.54 -4.18 -3.88
C SER A 64 9.71 -4.59 -2.65
N LEU A 65 9.57 -3.68 -1.68
CA LEU A 65 8.76 -3.89 -0.48
C LEU A 65 7.25 -3.94 -0.80
N ALA A 66 6.76 -3.10 -1.71
CA ALA A 66 5.37 -3.11 -2.16
C ALA A 66 5.03 -4.45 -2.81
N VAL A 67 5.87 -4.93 -3.72
CA VAL A 67 5.69 -6.23 -4.39
C VAL A 67 5.70 -7.37 -3.37
N ARG A 68 6.66 -7.36 -2.44
CA ARG A 68 6.70 -8.35 -1.36
C ARG A 68 5.44 -8.30 -0.50
N CYS A 69 4.90 -7.11 -0.24
CA CYS A 69 3.66 -6.91 0.52
C CYS A 69 2.48 -7.61 -0.17
N LEU A 70 2.33 -7.37 -1.47
CA LEU A 70 1.32 -8.02 -2.30
C LEU A 70 1.49 -9.55 -2.36
N GLU A 71 2.72 -10.06 -2.52
CA GLU A 71 2.99 -11.50 -2.48
C GLU A 71 2.49 -12.13 -1.17
N GLN A 72 2.77 -11.50 -0.04
CA GLN A 72 2.31 -11.98 1.27
C GLN A 72 0.79 -11.91 1.41
N GLY A 73 0.16 -10.84 0.93
CA GLY A 73 -1.29 -10.69 0.92
C GLY A 73 -1.99 -11.77 0.10
N LEU A 74 -1.56 -11.99 -1.15
CA LEU A 74 -2.11 -13.04 -2.01
C LEU A 74 -1.92 -14.43 -1.40
N LYS A 75 -0.73 -14.76 -0.90
CA LYS A 75 -0.49 -16.04 -0.22
C LYS A 75 -1.39 -16.21 0.99
N HIS A 76 -1.55 -15.17 1.79
CA HIS A 76 -2.42 -15.23 2.97
C HIS A 76 -3.87 -15.47 2.58
N TYR A 77 -4.37 -14.72 1.60
CA TYR A 77 -5.72 -14.85 1.08
C TYR A 77 -5.98 -16.27 0.53
N MET A 78 -5.09 -16.77 -0.34
CA MET A 78 -5.21 -18.10 -0.94
C MET A 78 -5.14 -19.22 0.11
N ASN A 79 -4.23 -19.10 1.09
CA ASN A 79 -4.13 -20.06 2.18
C ASN A 79 -5.40 -20.06 3.06
N GLY A 80 -6.00 -18.89 3.30
CA GLY A 80 -7.31 -18.77 3.98
C GLY A 80 -8.45 -19.47 3.23
N ASN A 81 -8.32 -19.60 1.90
CA ASN A 81 -9.23 -20.36 1.04
C ASN A 81 -8.78 -21.82 0.83
N ASN A 82 -7.93 -22.35 1.70
CA ASN A 82 -7.43 -23.73 1.68
C ASN A 82 -6.60 -24.13 0.45
N ILE A 83 -6.08 -23.15 -0.30
CA ILE A 83 -5.16 -23.40 -1.42
C ILE A 83 -3.75 -23.59 -0.85
N LYS A 84 -3.12 -24.74 -1.14
CA LYS A 84 -1.75 -25.07 -0.68
C LYS A 84 -0.73 -25.16 -1.82
N GLU A 85 -1.23 -25.37 -3.02
CA GLU A 85 -0.46 -25.49 -4.26
C GLU A 85 -1.19 -24.70 -5.33
N ILE A 86 -0.45 -24.03 -6.19
CA ILE A 86 -0.98 -23.24 -7.31
C ILE A 86 -0.67 -23.95 -8.61
N HIS A 87 -1.62 -23.89 -9.53
CA HIS A 87 -1.49 -24.51 -10.84
C HIS A 87 -1.50 -23.43 -11.92
N TYR A 88 -0.57 -23.54 -12.86
CA TYR A 88 -0.59 -22.72 -14.07
C TYR A 88 0.03 -23.45 -15.24
N ASN A 89 -0.34 -23.01 -16.44
CA ASN A 89 0.28 -23.47 -17.67
C ASN A 89 1.46 -22.56 -18.02
N ASP A 90 2.64 -23.16 -18.19
CA ASP A 90 3.77 -22.39 -18.70
C ASP A 90 3.59 -22.03 -20.18
N LYS A 91 4.53 -21.25 -20.73
CA LYS A 91 4.50 -20.79 -22.13
C LYS A 91 4.40 -21.93 -23.16
N ASN A 92 4.72 -23.17 -22.77
CA ASN A 92 4.66 -24.36 -23.61
C ASN A 92 3.42 -25.21 -23.32
N ASN A 93 2.40 -24.66 -22.64
CA ASN A 93 1.20 -25.35 -22.18
C ASN A 93 1.50 -26.56 -21.26
N ARG A 94 2.63 -26.53 -20.55
CA ARG A 94 2.93 -27.56 -19.55
C ARG A 94 2.35 -27.14 -18.21
N LYS A 95 1.56 -28.02 -17.61
CA LYS A 95 1.03 -27.82 -16.26
C LYS A 95 2.18 -27.82 -15.26
N ARG A 96 2.30 -26.74 -14.49
CA ARG A 96 3.22 -26.62 -13.36
C ARG A 96 2.43 -26.61 -12.05
N ILE A 97 3.06 -27.19 -11.03
CA ILE A 97 2.53 -27.24 -9.66
C ILE A 97 3.61 -26.67 -8.75
N ILE A 98 3.29 -25.60 -8.04
CA ILE A 98 4.19 -24.94 -7.10
C ILE A 98 3.51 -24.84 -5.75
N LYS A 99 4.21 -25.18 -4.67
CA LYS A 99 3.69 -24.96 -3.32
C LYS A 99 3.51 -23.47 -3.07
N LEU A 100 2.36 -23.07 -2.52
CA LEU A 100 2.00 -21.67 -2.31
C LEU A 100 3.07 -20.90 -1.49
N SER A 101 3.73 -21.57 -0.54
CA SER A 101 4.82 -20.97 0.24
C SER A 101 5.99 -20.48 -0.62
N TYR A 102 6.31 -21.21 -1.70
CA TYR A 102 7.42 -20.91 -2.61
C TYR A 102 7.02 -20.06 -3.82
N ALA A 103 5.71 -19.91 -4.07
CA ALA A 103 5.21 -19.09 -5.17
C ALA A 103 5.73 -17.65 -5.08
N ARG A 104 6.08 -17.05 -6.22
CA ARG A 104 6.44 -15.62 -6.34
C ARG A 104 5.28 -14.86 -6.97
N LEU A 105 5.35 -13.53 -6.99
CA LEU A 105 4.30 -12.69 -7.57
C LEU A 105 3.96 -13.17 -8.99
N PHE A 106 4.97 -13.50 -9.79
CA PHE A 106 4.78 -14.04 -11.13
C PHE A 106 3.90 -15.30 -11.16
N ASP A 107 4.19 -16.29 -10.29
CA ASP A 107 3.42 -17.53 -10.23
C ASP A 107 1.99 -17.26 -9.75
N LEU A 108 1.83 -16.35 -8.78
CA LEU A 108 0.52 -15.95 -8.24
C LEU A 108 -0.35 -15.22 -9.27
N ILE A 109 0.25 -14.42 -10.15
CA ILE A 109 -0.46 -13.73 -11.23
C ILE A 109 -0.96 -14.71 -12.28
N GLN A 110 -0.16 -15.73 -12.61
CA GLN A 110 -0.44 -16.68 -13.68
C GLN A 110 -1.31 -17.86 -13.26
N CYS A 111 -1.53 -18.07 -11.95
CA CYS A 111 -2.31 -19.21 -11.48
C CYS A 111 -3.79 -19.11 -11.83
N ASP A 112 -4.40 -20.26 -12.11
CA ASP A 112 -5.82 -20.37 -12.42
C ASP A 112 -6.69 -20.00 -11.20
N GLU A 113 -6.13 -20.20 -10.01
CA GLU A 113 -6.75 -19.89 -8.72
C GLU A 113 -6.57 -18.42 -8.28
N ASN A 114 -6.08 -17.53 -9.15
CA ASN A 114 -5.87 -16.13 -8.80
C ASN A 114 -7.21 -15.48 -8.39
N PRO A 115 -7.33 -14.96 -7.15
CA PRO A 115 -8.57 -14.35 -6.67
C PRO A 115 -8.91 -13.04 -7.40
N VAL A 116 -7.90 -12.38 -7.99
CA VAL A 116 -8.07 -11.15 -8.74
C VAL A 116 -8.41 -11.49 -10.18
N LYS A 117 -9.68 -11.28 -10.55
CA LYS A 117 -10.17 -11.50 -11.93
C LYS A 117 -10.45 -10.20 -12.68
N ASP A 118 -10.45 -9.08 -11.97
CA ASP A 118 -10.64 -7.78 -12.59
C ASP A 118 -9.53 -7.48 -13.60
N LYS A 119 -9.92 -7.05 -14.80
CA LYS A 119 -8.99 -6.84 -15.92
C LYS A 119 -8.03 -5.68 -15.65
N GLU A 120 -8.51 -4.63 -15.01
CA GLU A 120 -7.70 -3.46 -14.65
C GLU A 120 -6.66 -3.85 -13.61
N ILE A 121 -7.08 -4.59 -12.58
CA ILE A 121 -6.18 -5.03 -11.52
C ILE A 121 -5.16 -6.06 -12.05
N LEU A 122 -5.55 -6.94 -12.97
CA LEU A 122 -4.59 -7.81 -13.68
C LEU A 122 -3.56 -7.01 -14.50
N GLN A 123 -3.93 -5.84 -15.03
CA GLN A 123 -2.99 -4.95 -15.72
C GLN A 123 -2.02 -4.29 -14.73
N TYR A 124 -2.48 -3.94 -13.54
CA TYR A 124 -1.64 -3.43 -12.45
C TYR A 124 -0.58 -4.45 -12.06
N LEU A 125 -0.99 -5.71 -11.86
CA LEU A 125 -0.11 -6.83 -11.55
C LEU A 125 0.95 -7.07 -12.64
N LYS A 126 0.57 -6.95 -13.91
CA LYS A 126 1.52 -7.04 -15.03
C LYS A 126 2.52 -5.88 -15.04
N SER A 127 2.07 -4.67 -14.70
CA SER A 127 2.93 -3.48 -14.64
C SER A 127 3.95 -3.61 -13.52
N LEU A 128 3.53 -4.03 -12.32
CA LEU A 128 4.41 -4.35 -11.20
C LEU A 128 5.51 -5.34 -11.58
N ARG A 129 5.12 -6.41 -12.28
CA ARG A 129 6.08 -7.40 -12.79
C ARG A 129 7.11 -6.77 -13.71
N ASN A 130 6.68 -5.92 -14.64
CA ASN A 130 7.60 -5.28 -15.57
C ASN A 130 8.62 -4.41 -14.81
N TYR A 131 8.17 -3.59 -13.86
CA TYR A 131 9.06 -2.77 -13.03
C TYR A 131 10.10 -3.60 -12.26
N THR A 132 9.74 -4.79 -11.78
CA THR A 132 10.70 -5.65 -11.05
C THR A 132 11.75 -6.33 -11.92
N HIS A 133 11.59 -6.30 -13.25
CA HIS A 133 12.51 -6.92 -14.20
C HIS A 133 13.28 -5.91 -15.04
N GLU A 134 13.06 -4.62 -14.84
CA GLU A 134 13.82 -3.58 -15.52
C GLU A 134 15.20 -3.42 -14.87
N ASP A 135 16.26 -3.39 -15.67
CA ASP A 135 17.64 -3.11 -15.21
C ASP A 135 17.87 -1.62 -14.91
N LYS A 136 16.83 -0.79 -15.06
CA LYS A 136 16.89 0.66 -14.85
C LYS A 136 16.55 1.00 -13.41
N LEU A 137 17.11 2.12 -12.93
CA LEU A 137 16.71 2.70 -11.66
C LEU A 137 15.22 3.02 -11.68
N VAL A 138 14.53 2.66 -10.60
CA VAL A 138 13.10 2.93 -10.46
C VAL A 138 12.90 4.42 -10.20
N GLU A 139 12.07 5.06 -11.02
CA GLU A 139 11.66 6.45 -10.80
C GLU A 139 10.58 6.56 -9.72
N ASP A 140 10.49 7.72 -9.06
CA ASP A 140 9.49 7.99 -8.02
C ASP A 140 8.06 7.72 -8.50
N PHE A 141 7.76 8.05 -9.76
CA PHE A 141 6.44 7.78 -10.34
C PHE A 141 6.10 6.28 -10.38
N HIS A 142 7.06 5.43 -10.78
CA HIS A 142 6.85 3.99 -10.82
C HIS A 142 6.69 3.39 -9.41
N ALA A 143 7.45 3.89 -8.43
CA ALA A 143 7.30 3.49 -7.04
C ALA A 143 5.94 3.91 -6.46
N LEU A 144 5.47 5.13 -6.76
CA LEU A 144 4.13 5.59 -6.38
C LEU A 144 3.03 4.72 -6.97
N GLU A 145 3.07 4.49 -8.28
CA GLU A 145 2.07 3.64 -8.96
C GLU A 145 2.12 2.21 -8.42
N ALA A 146 3.31 1.69 -8.09
CA ALA A 146 3.42 0.39 -7.47
C ALA A 146 2.72 0.32 -6.11
N ILE A 147 2.93 1.32 -5.24
CA ILE A 147 2.23 1.41 -3.96
C ILE A 147 0.72 1.48 -4.18
N ARG A 148 0.25 2.36 -5.08
CA ARG A 148 -1.17 2.51 -5.41
C ARG A 148 -1.80 1.19 -5.87
N HIS A 149 -1.17 0.53 -6.83
CA HIS A 149 -1.64 -0.74 -7.37
C HIS A 149 -1.68 -1.86 -6.35
N VAL A 150 -0.62 -2.01 -5.54
CA VAL A 150 -0.57 -3.00 -4.47
C VAL A 150 -1.70 -2.76 -3.49
N THR A 151 -1.91 -1.51 -3.13
CA THR A 151 -2.98 -1.07 -2.24
C THR A 151 -4.37 -1.37 -2.79
N ASP A 152 -4.62 -1.07 -4.06
CA ASP A 152 -5.90 -1.34 -4.73
C ASP A 152 -6.21 -2.85 -4.69
N VAL A 153 -5.23 -3.69 -5.01
CA VAL A 153 -5.37 -5.16 -4.93
C VAL A 153 -5.65 -5.60 -3.49
N LEU A 154 -4.89 -5.08 -2.51
CA LEU A 154 -5.07 -5.47 -1.11
C LEU A 154 -6.43 -5.03 -0.57
N ASN A 155 -6.95 -3.86 -0.98
CA ASN A 155 -8.28 -3.40 -0.60
C ASN A 155 -9.39 -4.18 -1.31
N GLU A 156 -9.17 -4.71 -2.51
CA GLU A 156 -10.10 -5.65 -3.15
C GLU A 156 -10.18 -6.95 -2.33
N LEU A 157 -9.02 -7.54 -2.01
CA LEU A 157 -8.93 -8.82 -1.29
C LEU A 157 -9.37 -8.71 0.18
N PHE A 158 -9.09 -7.58 0.82
CA PHE A 158 -9.32 -7.33 2.24
C PHE A 158 -10.14 -6.07 2.41
N SER A 159 -11.29 -6.01 1.75
CA SER A 159 -12.13 -4.81 1.74
C SER A 159 -12.64 -4.40 3.12
N PHE A 160 -12.69 -3.10 3.36
CA PHE A 160 -13.45 -2.47 4.43
C PHE A 160 -14.30 -1.35 3.82
N LYS A 161 -15.50 -1.13 4.35
CA LYS A 161 -16.40 -0.07 3.89
C LYS A 161 -16.25 1.19 4.74
N THR A 162 -16.27 0.99 6.06
CA THR A 162 -16.27 2.06 7.04
C THR A 162 -15.40 1.69 8.21
N LEU A 163 -14.57 2.62 8.67
CA LEU A 163 -13.82 2.53 9.90
C LEU A 163 -14.53 3.34 10.97
N THR A 164 -14.86 2.71 12.10
CA THR A 164 -15.40 3.43 13.26
C THR A 164 -14.27 3.76 14.23
N ILE A 165 -13.94 5.05 14.33
CA ILE A 165 -13.02 5.57 15.36
C ILE A 165 -13.85 5.96 16.58
N THR A 166 -13.46 5.43 17.73
CA THR A 166 -14.10 5.75 19.00
C THR A 166 -13.23 6.70 19.82
N ILE A 167 -13.75 7.87 20.12
CA ILE A 167 -13.17 8.84 21.04
C ILE A 167 -13.79 8.59 22.40
N GLU A 168 -13.02 8.01 23.32
CA GLU A 168 -13.52 7.64 24.66
C GLU A 168 -14.00 8.85 25.46
N GLN A 169 -13.31 9.99 25.34
CA GLN A 169 -13.68 11.21 26.04
C GLN A 169 -13.40 12.46 25.19
N CYS A 170 -14.48 13.11 24.73
CA CYS A 170 -14.42 14.38 24.04
C CYS A 170 -13.96 15.50 24.99
N ARG A 171 -12.90 16.23 24.62
CA ARG A 171 -12.39 17.38 25.41
C ARG A 171 -13.38 18.55 25.51
N LEU A 172 -14.32 18.68 24.56
CA LEU A 172 -15.28 19.80 24.48
C LEU A 172 -16.59 19.59 25.25
N CYS A 173 -17.18 18.39 25.18
CA CYS A 173 -18.47 18.05 25.81
C CYS A 173 -18.37 16.95 26.88
N GLY A 174 -17.21 16.32 27.06
CA GLY A 174 -16.97 15.24 28.02
C GLY A 174 -17.57 13.88 27.63
N GLN A 175 -18.31 13.78 26.53
CA GLN A 175 -18.98 12.54 26.11
C GLN A 175 -18.12 11.68 25.19
N LYS A 176 -18.51 10.40 25.08
CA LYS A 176 -17.95 9.45 24.13
C LYS A 176 -18.53 9.70 22.75
N HIS A 177 -17.69 9.64 21.71
CA HIS A 177 -18.13 9.78 20.31
C HIS A 177 -17.60 8.65 19.45
N SER A 178 -18.40 8.23 18.47
CA SER A 178 -17.99 7.30 17.44
C SER A 178 -18.14 7.99 16.09
N ILE A 179 -17.07 8.00 15.31
CA ILE A 179 -16.98 8.67 14.02
C ILE A 179 -16.72 7.59 12.98
N ASN A 180 -17.53 7.57 11.93
CA ASN A 180 -17.35 6.66 10.82
C ASN A 180 -16.59 7.38 9.71
N ILE A 181 -15.50 6.77 9.27
CA ILE A 181 -14.69 7.23 8.13
C ILE A 181 -14.91 6.23 7.00
N ASN A 182 -15.34 6.71 5.84
CA ASN A 182 -15.51 5.86 4.67
C ASN A 182 -14.14 5.48 4.08
N SER A 183 -14.08 4.35 3.36
CA SER A 183 -12.81 3.88 2.79
C SER A 183 -12.19 4.86 1.79
N ASP A 184 -12.99 5.63 1.05
CA ASP A 184 -12.55 6.66 0.11
C ASP A 184 -11.96 7.90 0.80
N GLU A 185 -12.23 8.08 2.09
CA GLU A 185 -11.64 9.12 2.95
C GLU A 185 -10.41 8.59 3.72
N TYR A 186 -10.13 7.29 3.67
CA TYR A 186 -9.06 6.65 4.43
C TYR A 186 -7.79 6.41 3.60
N PHE A 187 -7.27 7.48 2.97
CA PHE A 187 -6.04 7.44 2.18
C PHE A 187 -4.84 8.08 2.88
N ILE A 188 -3.63 7.65 2.54
CA ILE A 188 -2.39 8.02 3.22
C ILE A 188 -2.19 9.53 3.23
N GLY A 189 -1.89 10.08 4.41
CA GLY A 189 -1.67 11.51 4.61
C GLY A 189 -2.94 12.34 4.60
N ASN A 190 -4.12 11.74 4.40
CA ASN A 190 -5.37 12.46 4.55
C ASN A 190 -5.55 12.91 6.00
N ARG A 191 -6.12 14.10 6.17
CA ARG A 191 -6.48 14.66 7.47
C ARG A 191 -7.99 14.70 7.58
N VAL A 192 -8.52 13.87 8.46
CA VAL A 192 -9.96 13.85 8.75
C VAL A 192 -10.19 14.73 9.98
N MET A 193 -10.90 15.83 9.76
CA MET A 193 -11.31 16.73 10.83
C MET A 193 -12.38 16.06 11.68
N LEU A 194 -12.09 15.85 12.97
CA LEU A 194 -13.05 15.25 13.90
C LEU A 194 -13.86 16.38 14.54
N THR A 195 -15.17 16.41 14.33
CA THR A 195 -16.06 17.45 14.89
C THR A 195 -16.91 16.91 16.02
N CYS A 196 -17.07 17.68 17.11
CA CYS A 196 -18.00 17.35 18.18
C CYS A 196 -19.44 17.54 17.70
N PRO A 197 -20.29 16.50 17.68
CA PRO A 197 -21.67 16.66 17.24
C PRO A 197 -22.54 17.47 18.21
N ASN A 198 -22.12 17.58 19.47
CA ASN A 198 -22.90 18.20 20.55
C ASN A 198 -22.55 19.66 20.83
N ARG A 199 -21.63 20.26 20.06
CA ARG A 199 -21.44 21.71 20.03
C ARG A 199 -21.57 22.15 18.57
N SER A 200 -22.18 23.32 18.35
CA SER A 200 -22.37 23.94 17.03
C SER A 200 -21.51 25.21 16.86
N ASP A 201 -20.64 25.49 17.82
CA ASP A 201 -19.81 26.70 17.86
C ASP A 201 -18.64 26.61 16.87
N TYR A 202 -18.04 27.73 16.45
CA TYR A 202 -16.89 27.75 15.51
C TYR A 202 -15.63 26.99 16.01
N PHE A 203 -15.67 26.41 17.22
CA PHE A 203 -14.59 25.69 17.89
C PHE A 203 -14.94 24.21 18.16
N ASN A 204 -15.68 23.52 17.27
CA ASN A 204 -16.05 22.11 17.46
C ASN A 204 -14.97 21.09 17.09
N ASN A 205 -13.74 21.55 16.83
CA ASN A 205 -12.65 20.66 16.42
C ASN A 205 -12.18 19.81 17.62
N LEU A 206 -12.40 18.49 17.54
CA LEU A 206 -11.91 17.50 18.50
C LEU A 206 -10.43 17.16 18.26
N GLY A 207 -9.94 17.45 17.07
CA GLY A 207 -8.60 17.13 16.61
C GLY A 207 -8.58 16.72 15.14
N GLU A 208 -7.38 16.45 14.65
CA GLU A 208 -7.15 15.91 13.31
C GLU A 208 -6.78 14.43 13.46
N PHE A 209 -7.46 13.56 12.71
CA PHE A 209 -7.00 12.20 12.50
C PHE A 209 -6.19 12.18 11.21
N ILE A 210 -4.91 11.85 11.31
CA ILE A 210 -4.05 11.65 10.13
C ILE A 210 -3.96 10.16 9.87
N VAL A 211 -4.22 9.76 8.63
CA VAL A 211 -3.99 8.37 8.19
C VAL A 211 -2.47 8.17 8.07
N ASP A 212 -1.87 7.76 9.19
CA ASP A 212 -0.42 7.54 9.32
C ASP A 212 -0.03 6.06 9.19
N LEU A 213 1.24 5.84 8.84
CA LEU A 213 1.89 4.53 8.55
C LEU A 213 2.35 3.76 9.79
#